data_AF-A0A0C2CR28-F1
#
_entry.id   AF-A0A0C2CR28-F1
#
_cell.length_a   1.000
_cell.length_b   1.000
_cell.length_c   1.000
_cell.angle_alpha   90.00
_cell.angle_beta   90.00
_cell.angle_gamma   90.00
#
_symmetry.space_group_name_H-M   'P 1'
#
loop_
_entity.id
_entity.type
_entity.pdbx_description
1 polymer ?
#
loop_
_entity_poly.entity_id
_entity_poly.type
_entity_poly.pdbx_seq_one_letter_code
_entity_poly.pdbx_strand_id
1 'polypeptide(L)'
;MSDYSAAKAPFLARFKVRRCGVQELERIGLEAQSQEKGKPPPPRADLNELKKVTDANTCWQAAIFKVGDDVRQDMLALQLMQLMKNVWAGLGLPVCVFPYRVVATSPGCGVIECVPNSKSRDQLGRQTDFGLYEYFKTTYGDESSESFQEARRNFVRSMAGYSVFSFLLQIKDRHNGNIMIDLDGHIIHIDFGFMFESSPGGNLGFEPDFKLSEEMVAIMGGKMEAAPFR
;
A
#
# COMPACT_ATOMS: atom_id res chain seq x y z
N MET A 1 -4.00 -32.97 20.57
CA MET A 1 -3.06 -31.83 20.70
C MET A 1 -1.95 -32.08 19.70
N SER A 2 -2.02 -31.43 18.54
CA SER A 2 -0.97 -31.50 17.51
C SER A 2 -0.36 -30.13 17.34
N ASP A 3 0.95 -30.09 17.41
CA ASP A 3 1.83 -28.93 17.34
C ASP A 3 1.51 -27.99 16.17
N TYR A 4 1.16 -26.75 16.48
CA TYR A 4 1.21 -25.63 15.55
C TYR A 4 2.36 -24.71 15.94
N SER A 5 3.59 -25.21 15.81
CA SER A 5 4.83 -24.44 15.88
C SER A 5 5.40 -24.18 14.47
N ALA A 6 4.53 -23.91 13.50
CA ALA A 6 4.96 -23.34 12.23
C ALA A 6 4.89 -21.81 12.37
N ALA A 7 6.02 -21.13 12.22
CA ALA A 7 6.08 -19.68 12.19
C ALA A 7 5.02 -19.12 11.22
N LYS A 8 4.25 -18.15 11.71
CA LYS A 8 3.17 -17.41 11.04
C LYS A 8 3.71 -16.51 9.92
N ALA A 9 4.39 -17.09 8.94
CA ALA A 9 5.00 -16.33 7.85
C ALA A 9 3.92 -15.98 6.81
N PRO A 10 3.67 -14.70 6.53
CA PRO A 10 2.81 -14.31 5.43
C PRO A 10 3.35 -14.85 4.10
N PHE A 11 2.46 -15.34 3.23
CA PHE A 11 2.82 -15.86 1.92
C PHE A 11 2.59 -14.79 0.85
N LEU A 12 3.64 -14.39 0.12
CA LEU A 12 3.54 -13.48 -1.01
C LEU A 12 3.36 -14.26 -2.32
N ALA A 13 2.33 -13.93 -3.08
CA ALA A 13 2.12 -14.46 -4.42
C ALA A 13 1.96 -13.35 -5.46
N ARG A 14 2.44 -13.62 -6.68
CA ARG A 14 2.30 -12.73 -7.84
C ARG A 14 1.41 -13.38 -8.87
N PHE A 15 0.47 -12.60 -9.39
CA PHE A 15 -0.54 -13.02 -10.34
C PHE A 15 -0.47 -12.13 -11.57
N LYS A 16 -0.63 -12.73 -12.75
CA LYS A 16 -0.95 -11.98 -13.97
C LYS A 16 -2.47 -11.79 -13.97
N VAL A 17 -2.93 -10.56 -13.80
CA VAL A 17 -4.35 -10.22 -13.65
C VAL A 17 -4.84 -9.44 -14.86
N ARG A 18 -6.05 -9.76 -15.33
CA ARG A 18 -6.77 -8.97 -16.34
C ARG A 18 -7.81 -8.12 -15.63
N ARG A 19 -7.70 -6.80 -15.75
CA ARG A 19 -8.71 -5.88 -15.23
C ARG A 19 -10.00 -6.02 -16.05
N CYS A 20 -11.09 -6.35 -15.38
CA CYS A 20 -12.42 -6.42 -15.95
C CYS A 20 -13.43 -5.85 -14.94
N GLY A 21 -14.49 -5.22 -15.43
CA GLY A 21 -15.57 -4.70 -14.58
C GLY A 21 -16.41 -5.84 -13.99
N VAL A 22 -17.21 -5.54 -12.97
CA VAL A 22 -18.07 -6.53 -12.28
C VAL A 22 -18.99 -7.26 -13.26
N GLN A 23 -19.65 -6.51 -14.16
CA GLN A 23 -20.55 -7.06 -15.18
C GLN A 23 -19.83 -8.04 -16.12
N GLU A 24 -18.59 -7.72 -16.50
CA GLU A 24 -17.78 -8.58 -17.35
C GLU A 24 -17.36 -9.85 -16.62
N LEU A 25 -16.96 -9.72 -15.35
CA LEU A 25 -16.59 -10.85 -14.50
C LEU A 25 -17.78 -11.79 -14.27
N GLU A 26 -18.96 -11.24 -13.98
CA GLU A 26 -20.22 -11.98 -13.84
C GLU A 26 -20.56 -12.71 -15.13
N ARG A 27 -20.47 -12.04 -16.29
CA ARG A 27 -20.69 -12.67 -17.59
C ARG A 27 -19.76 -13.84 -17.81
N ILE A 28 -18.45 -13.66 -17.57
CA ILE A 28 -17.45 -14.73 -17.70
C ILE A 28 -17.77 -15.89 -16.75
N GLY A 29 -18.17 -15.60 -15.51
CA GLY A 29 -18.55 -16.61 -14.51
C GLY A 29 -19.79 -17.40 -14.91
N LEU A 30 -20.82 -16.72 -15.40
CA LEU A 30 -22.06 -17.33 -15.90
C LEU A 30 -21.79 -18.19 -17.15
N GLU A 31 -20.98 -17.71 -18.09
CA GLU A 31 -20.56 -18.48 -19.27
C GLU A 31 -19.82 -19.75 -18.87
N ALA A 32 -18.92 -19.67 -17.89
CA ALA A 32 -18.18 -20.83 -17.38
C ALA A 32 -19.07 -21.85 -16.66
N GLN A 33 -20.09 -21.39 -15.91
CA GLN A 33 -21.05 -22.28 -15.23
C GLN A 33 -22.07 -22.91 -16.17
N SER A 34 -22.44 -22.23 -17.26
CA SER A 34 -23.44 -22.70 -18.22
C SER A 34 -22.93 -23.83 -19.12
N GLN A 35 -21.62 -24.13 -19.09
CA GLN A 35 -21.06 -25.24 -19.87
C GLN A 35 -21.25 -26.59 -19.17
N GLU A 36 -21.58 -27.61 -19.96
CA GLU A 36 -21.66 -29.00 -19.48
C GLU A 36 -20.32 -29.45 -18.88
N LYS A 37 -20.38 -30.21 -17.77
CA LYS A 37 -19.20 -30.83 -17.15
C LYS A 37 -18.43 -31.65 -18.19
N GLY A 38 -17.19 -31.22 -18.48
CA GLY A 38 -16.28 -31.92 -19.39
C GLY A 38 -15.92 -31.17 -20.68
N LYS A 39 -16.59 -30.04 -20.99
CA LYS A 39 -16.16 -29.14 -22.09
C LYS A 39 -15.09 -28.14 -21.59
N PRO A 40 -14.12 -27.76 -22.44
CA PRO A 40 -13.12 -26.76 -22.08
C PRO A 40 -13.78 -25.39 -21.85
N PRO A 41 -13.35 -24.63 -20.82
CA PRO A 41 -13.93 -23.33 -20.52
C PRO A 41 -13.82 -22.40 -21.74
N PRO A 42 -14.74 -21.43 -21.89
CA PRO A 42 -14.63 -20.45 -22.97
C PRO A 42 -13.26 -19.76 -22.90
N PRO A 43 -12.64 -19.34 -24.04
CA PRO A 43 -11.28 -18.79 -24.05
C PRO A 43 -11.07 -17.61 -23.08
N ARG A 44 -12.15 -16.88 -22.74
CA ARG A 44 -12.14 -15.77 -21.77
C ARG A 44 -12.19 -16.20 -20.30
N ALA A 45 -12.53 -17.45 -20.02
CA ALA A 45 -12.50 -18.10 -18.71
C ALA A 45 -11.38 -19.15 -18.59
N ASP A 46 -10.73 -19.53 -19.70
CA ASP A 46 -9.59 -20.44 -19.70
C ASP A 46 -8.32 -19.73 -19.18
N LEU A 47 -7.78 -20.24 -18.07
CA LEU A 47 -6.56 -19.73 -17.45
C LEU A 47 -5.33 -19.87 -18.34
N ASN A 48 -5.25 -20.89 -19.20
CA ASN A 48 -4.14 -21.09 -20.13
C ASN A 48 -4.17 -20.09 -21.28
N GLU A 49 -5.37 -19.72 -21.75
CA GLU A 49 -5.54 -18.65 -22.74
C GLU A 49 -5.30 -17.27 -22.09
N LEU A 50 -5.83 -17.01 -20.89
CA LEU A 50 -5.57 -15.76 -20.16
C LEU A 50 -4.07 -15.49 -19.92
N LYS A 51 -3.27 -16.54 -19.70
CA LYS A 51 -1.81 -16.42 -19.55
C LYS A 51 -1.15 -15.89 -20.83
N LYS A 52 -1.67 -16.25 -22.01
CA LYS A 52 -1.14 -15.84 -23.32
C LYS A 52 -1.56 -14.42 -23.71
N VAL A 53 -2.67 -13.92 -23.16
CA VAL A 53 -3.14 -12.56 -23.44
C VAL A 53 -2.10 -11.53 -23.00
N THR A 54 -1.73 -10.65 -23.93
CA THR A 54 -0.88 -9.47 -23.73
C THR A 54 -1.64 -8.24 -24.22
N ASP A 55 -2.78 -7.97 -23.57
CA ASP A 55 -3.55 -6.76 -23.81
C ASP A 55 -3.18 -5.68 -22.78
N ALA A 56 -3.41 -4.41 -23.13
CA ALA A 56 -3.20 -3.25 -22.26
C ALA A 56 -3.90 -3.37 -20.88
N ASN A 57 -4.95 -4.19 -20.78
CA ASN A 57 -5.70 -4.43 -19.54
C ASN A 57 -5.11 -5.52 -18.63
N THR A 58 -3.92 -6.02 -18.95
CA THR A 58 -3.26 -7.08 -18.17
C THR A 58 -2.06 -6.53 -17.42
N CYS A 59 -1.99 -6.76 -16.10
CA CYS A 59 -0.88 -6.31 -15.27
C CYS A 59 -0.44 -7.41 -14.29
N TRP A 60 0.79 -7.31 -13.79
CA TRP A 60 1.22 -8.11 -12.65
C TRP A 60 0.71 -7.48 -11.37
N GLN A 61 0.09 -8.27 -10.50
CA GLN A 61 -0.35 -7.84 -9.18
C GLN A 61 0.21 -8.82 -8.14
N ALA A 62 0.62 -8.30 -6.99
CA ALA A 62 1.07 -9.11 -5.87
C ALA A 62 0.07 -9.02 -4.72
N ALA A 63 -0.09 -10.11 -3.99
CA ALA A 63 -0.89 -10.15 -2.78
C ALA A 63 -0.18 -10.96 -1.69
N ILE A 64 -0.40 -10.56 -0.45
CA ILE A 64 0.06 -11.23 0.76
C ILE A 64 -1.12 -11.96 1.38
N PHE A 65 -0.93 -13.24 1.66
CA PHE A 65 -1.87 -14.07 2.38
C PHE A 65 -1.41 -14.17 3.84
N LYS A 66 -2.23 -13.65 4.75
CA LYS A 66 -1.98 -13.69 6.20
C LYS A 66 -2.83 -14.76 6.86
N VAL A 67 -2.19 -15.53 7.74
CA VAL A 67 -2.83 -16.55 8.59
C VAL A 67 -2.36 -16.33 10.04
N GLY A 68 -3.31 -16.27 10.96
CA GLY A 68 -3.09 -15.95 12.36
C GLY A 68 -3.01 -14.46 12.67
N ASP A 69 -3.51 -13.59 11.78
CA ASP A 69 -3.52 -12.13 11.93
C ASP A 69 -4.90 -11.56 11.52
N ASP A 70 -5.42 -10.63 12.31
CA ASP A 70 -6.75 -10.07 12.13
C ASP A 70 -6.72 -8.78 11.30
N VAL A 71 -6.91 -8.94 9.99
CA VAL A 71 -6.85 -7.82 9.05
C VAL A 71 -8.12 -6.96 9.02
N ARG A 72 -9.11 -7.18 9.90
CA ARG A 72 -10.35 -6.40 9.90
C ARG A 72 -10.11 -4.93 10.31
N GLN A 73 -9.12 -4.69 11.16
CA GLN A 73 -8.72 -3.32 11.51
C GLN A 73 -8.09 -2.59 10.32
N ASP A 74 -7.19 -3.25 9.57
CA ASP A 74 -6.70 -2.72 8.29
C ASP A 74 -7.84 -2.38 7.34
N MET A 75 -8.82 -3.27 7.18
CA MET A 75 -9.98 -3.02 6.31
C MET A 75 -10.72 -1.74 6.70
N LEU A 76 -10.98 -1.54 7.99
CA LEU A 76 -11.65 -0.34 8.48
C LEU A 76 -10.82 0.91 8.18
N ALA A 77 -9.53 0.90 8.50
CA ALA A 77 -8.63 2.02 8.23
C ALA A 77 -8.62 2.38 6.75
N LEU A 78 -8.54 1.40 5.86
CA LEU A 78 -8.48 1.58 4.41
C LEU A 78 -9.80 2.09 3.83
N GLN A 79 -10.94 1.66 4.38
CA GLN A 79 -12.25 2.21 4.01
C GLN A 79 -12.37 3.68 4.41
N LEU A 80 -11.94 4.05 5.61
CA LEU A 80 -11.90 5.44 6.06
C LEU A 80 -10.93 6.27 5.21
N MET A 81 -9.77 5.71 4.85
CA MET A 81 -8.82 6.35 3.94
C MET A 81 -9.44 6.63 2.57
N GLN A 82 -10.20 5.69 2.02
CA GLN A 82 -10.91 5.87 0.75
C GLN A 82 -11.97 6.97 0.86
N LEU A 83 -12.69 7.06 1.97
CA LEU A 83 -13.63 8.15 2.24
C LEU A 83 -12.93 9.50 2.28
N MET A 84 -11.84 9.62 3.04
CA MET A 84 -11.04 10.85 3.14
C MET A 84 -10.47 11.27 1.78
N LYS A 85 -9.96 10.30 1.00
CA LYS A 85 -9.51 10.52 -0.37
C LYS A 85 -10.61 11.12 -1.26
N ASN A 86 -11.83 10.61 -1.17
CA ASN A 86 -12.96 11.12 -1.95
C ASN A 86 -13.34 12.56 -1.52
N VAL A 87 -13.32 12.84 -0.21
CA VAL A 87 -13.58 14.18 0.33
C VAL A 87 -12.54 15.18 -0.17
N TRP A 88 -11.25 14.86 -0.05
CA TRP A 88 -10.17 15.72 -0.53
C TRP A 88 -10.24 15.97 -2.04
N ALA A 89 -10.54 14.92 -2.82
CA ALA A 89 -10.75 15.06 -4.26
C ALA A 89 -11.93 16.00 -4.59
N GLY A 90 -13.05 15.87 -3.86
CA GLY A 90 -14.22 16.73 -4.02
C GLY A 90 -13.95 18.21 -3.68
N LEU A 91 -12.98 18.47 -2.80
CA LEU A 91 -12.52 19.82 -2.44
C LEU A 91 -11.37 20.33 -3.32
N GLY A 92 -10.85 19.52 -4.24
CA GLY A 92 -9.70 19.87 -5.07
C GLY A 92 -8.37 19.97 -4.30
N LEU A 93 -8.27 19.34 -3.12
CA LEU A 93 -7.05 19.33 -2.33
C LEU A 93 -6.02 18.37 -2.95
N PRO A 94 -4.80 18.81 -3.28
CA PRO A 94 -3.82 18.01 -4.00
C PRO A 94 -3.03 17.08 -3.09
N VAL A 95 -3.69 16.38 -2.16
CA VAL A 95 -3.07 15.38 -1.27
C VAL A 95 -3.23 13.97 -1.86
N CYS A 96 -2.29 13.08 -1.55
CA CYS A 96 -2.25 11.73 -2.13
C CYS A 96 -2.24 10.66 -1.04
N VAL A 97 -3.18 9.72 -1.10
CA VAL A 97 -3.15 8.49 -0.28
C VAL A 97 -3.51 7.29 -1.16
N PHE A 98 -2.96 6.13 -0.79
CA PHE A 98 -3.11 4.88 -1.52
C PHE A 98 -3.88 3.85 -0.67
N PRO A 99 -5.22 3.81 -0.76
CA PRO A 99 -6.03 2.79 -0.10
C PRO A 99 -5.92 1.46 -0.85
N TYR A 100 -4.89 0.68 -0.55
CA TYR A 100 -4.75 -0.69 -1.07
C TYR A 100 -5.89 -1.58 -0.58
N ARG A 101 -6.16 -2.69 -1.27
CA ARG A 101 -7.27 -3.57 -0.90
C ARG A 101 -6.87 -4.59 0.15
N VAL A 102 -7.73 -4.76 1.15
CA VAL A 102 -7.64 -5.81 2.16
C VAL A 102 -8.99 -6.50 2.28
N VAL A 103 -8.95 -7.82 2.36
CA VAL A 103 -10.15 -8.66 2.54
C VAL A 103 -9.86 -9.70 3.60
N ALA A 104 -10.60 -9.64 4.71
CA ALA A 104 -10.66 -10.72 5.68
C ALA A 104 -11.44 -11.89 5.07
N THR A 105 -10.83 -13.07 5.07
CA THR A 105 -11.42 -14.28 4.46
C THR A 105 -11.97 -15.26 5.49
N SER A 106 -11.48 -15.19 6.72
CA SER A 106 -11.91 -15.99 7.88
C SER A 106 -11.39 -15.33 9.17
N PRO A 107 -11.86 -15.68 10.38
CA PRO A 107 -11.24 -15.18 11.61
C PRO A 107 -9.73 -15.45 11.65
N GLY A 108 -8.93 -14.38 11.78
CA GLY A 108 -7.47 -14.45 11.78
C GLY A 108 -6.85 -14.74 10.41
N CYS A 109 -7.60 -14.66 9.32
CA CYS A 109 -7.09 -14.87 7.97
C CYS A 109 -7.48 -13.72 7.03
N GLY A 110 -6.58 -13.35 6.14
CA GLY A 110 -6.84 -12.27 5.20
C GLY A 110 -5.93 -12.26 3.98
N VAL A 111 -6.36 -11.51 2.98
CA VAL A 111 -5.58 -11.21 1.77
C VAL A 111 -5.37 -9.71 1.69
N ILE A 112 -4.12 -9.31 1.51
CA ILE A 112 -3.68 -7.93 1.42
C ILE A 112 -3.06 -7.70 0.05
N GLU A 113 -3.55 -6.72 -0.69
CA GLU A 113 -2.92 -6.28 -1.94
C GLU A 113 -1.58 -5.62 -1.63
N CYS A 114 -0.52 -6.06 -2.30
CA CYS A 114 0.77 -5.38 -2.18
C CYS A 114 0.72 -4.04 -2.92
N VAL A 115 1.31 -3.01 -2.30
CA VAL A 115 1.54 -1.73 -2.96
C VAL A 115 2.52 -1.94 -4.13
N PRO A 116 2.11 -1.67 -5.38
CA PRO A 116 2.96 -1.92 -6.54
C PRO A 116 4.17 -0.99 -6.54
N ASN A 117 5.28 -1.42 -7.13
CA ASN A 117 6.45 -0.58 -7.42
C ASN A 117 6.96 0.22 -6.20
N SER A 118 6.94 -0.40 -5.02
CA SER A 118 7.32 0.26 -3.78
C SER A 118 8.24 -0.61 -2.94
N LYS A 119 9.02 0.02 -2.08
CA LYS A 119 9.90 -0.62 -1.11
C LYS A 119 9.68 0.01 0.27
N SER A 120 9.78 -0.78 1.34
CA SER A 120 9.76 -0.20 2.68
C SER A 120 11.02 0.63 2.92
N ARG A 121 10.91 1.67 3.75
CA ARG A 121 12.06 2.50 4.14
C ARG A 121 13.15 1.68 4.79
N ASP A 122 12.76 0.68 5.59
CA ASP A 122 13.67 -0.30 6.18
C ASP A 122 14.44 -1.09 5.11
N GLN A 123 13.75 -1.60 4.09
CA GLN A 123 14.39 -2.30 2.97
C GLN A 123 15.34 -1.38 2.19
N LEU A 124 14.96 -0.13 1.96
CA LEU A 124 15.83 0.86 1.30
C LEU A 124 17.11 1.10 2.12
N GLY A 125 17.00 1.23 3.44
CA GLY A 125 18.16 1.43 4.32
C GLY A 125 19.12 0.25 4.30
N ARG A 126 18.60 -0.99 4.29
CA ARG A 126 19.41 -2.21 4.21
C ARG A 126 20.05 -2.45 2.83
N GLN A 127 19.46 -1.91 1.74
CA GLN A 127 19.93 -2.15 0.38
C GLN A 127 20.93 -1.12 -0.13
N THR A 128 20.92 0.09 0.43
CA THR A 128 21.64 1.24 -0.17
C THR A 128 22.72 1.83 0.71
N ASP A 129 22.83 1.43 1.99
CA ASP A 129 23.73 2.03 3.00
C ASP A 129 23.58 3.56 3.17
N PHE A 130 22.56 4.19 2.58
CA PHE A 130 22.31 5.63 2.67
C PHE A 130 20.92 5.98 3.22
N GLY A 131 20.79 7.22 3.71
CA GLY A 131 19.53 7.81 4.20
C GLY A 131 18.49 8.00 3.10
N LEU A 132 17.24 8.25 3.46
CA LEU A 132 16.14 8.45 2.51
C LEU A 132 16.39 9.65 1.59
N TYR A 133 16.98 10.72 2.12
CA TYR A 133 17.35 11.88 1.33
C TYR A 133 18.37 11.56 0.23
N GLU A 134 19.42 10.81 0.56
CA GLU A 134 20.42 10.37 -0.43
C GLU A 134 19.84 9.36 -1.42
N TYR A 135 18.89 8.52 -0.99
CA TYR A 135 18.11 7.69 -1.91
C TYR A 135 17.35 8.55 -2.93
N PHE A 136 16.71 9.64 -2.49
CA PHE A 136 16.03 10.57 -3.41
C PHE A 136 17.01 11.21 -4.40
N LYS A 137 18.17 11.68 -3.93
CA LYS A 137 19.19 12.26 -4.83
C LYS A 137 19.74 11.25 -5.83
N THR A 138 19.99 10.02 -5.38
CA THR A 138 20.51 8.95 -6.23
C THR A 138 19.48 8.51 -7.28
N THR A 139 18.20 8.50 -6.91
CA THR A 139 17.11 7.99 -7.76
C THR A 139 16.59 9.06 -8.73
N TYR A 140 16.44 10.30 -8.25
CA TYR A 140 15.78 11.37 -9.00
C TYR A 140 16.74 12.47 -9.49
N GLY A 141 18.01 12.44 -9.08
CA GLY A 141 19.03 13.42 -9.44
C GLY A 141 19.14 14.55 -8.42
N ASP A 142 19.85 15.62 -8.78
CA ASP A 142 20.05 16.77 -7.90
C ASP A 142 18.74 17.50 -7.61
N GLU A 143 18.70 18.27 -6.51
CA GLU A 143 17.51 19.01 -6.09
C GLU A 143 16.96 19.95 -7.16
N SER A 144 17.81 20.51 -8.04
CA SER A 144 17.38 21.40 -9.12
C SER A 144 16.75 20.68 -10.30
N SER A 145 16.86 19.34 -10.37
CA SER A 145 16.32 18.55 -11.46
C SER A 145 14.79 18.47 -11.41
N GLU A 146 14.16 18.40 -12.58
CA GLU A 146 12.71 18.28 -12.70
C GLU A 146 12.19 17.01 -12.00
N SER A 147 12.89 15.89 -12.21
CA SER A 147 12.57 14.59 -11.60
C SER A 147 12.59 14.66 -10.07
N PHE A 148 13.63 15.25 -9.47
CA PHE A 148 13.67 15.43 -8.01
C PHE A 148 12.55 16.34 -7.52
N GLN A 149 12.28 17.44 -8.22
CA GLN A 149 11.20 18.36 -7.83
C GLN A 149 9.82 17.69 -7.93
N GLU A 150 9.61 16.81 -8.91
CA GLU A 150 8.39 16.01 -9.01
C GLU A 150 8.26 15.00 -7.88
N ALA A 151 9.30 14.19 -7.63
CA ALA A 151 9.32 13.24 -6.54
C ALA A 151 9.14 13.93 -5.16
N ARG A 152 9.78 15.09 -4.95
CA ARG A 152 9.60 15.94 -3.77
C ARG A 152 8.14 16.39 -3.61
N ARG A 153 7.50 16.86 -4.68
CA ARG A 153 6.07 17.26 -4.64
C ARG A 153 5.19 16.07 -4.26
N ASN A 154 5.42 14.91 -4.87
CA ASN A 154 4.69 13.68 -4.57
C ASN A 154 4.87 13.25 -3.11
N PHE A 155 6.12 13.30 -2.62
CA PHE A 155 6.47 13.04 -1.23
C PHE A 155 5.73 13.97 -0.26
N VAL A 156 5.78 15.29 -0.49
CA VAL A 156 5.10 16.29 0.36
C VAL A 156 3.58 16.07 0.37
N ARG A 157 2.98 15.87 -0.81
CA ARG A 157 1.54 15.69 -0.96
C ARG A 157 1.04 14.43 -0.28
N SER A 158 1.77 13.33 -0.37
CA SER A 158 1.37 12.11 0.32
C SER A 158 1.71 12.14 1.80
N MET A 159 2.83 12.75 2.19
CA MET A 159 3.16 12.97 3.59
C MET A 159 2.08 13.77 4.30
N ALA A 160 1.59 14.86 3.70
CA ALA A 160 0.50 15.66 4.26
C ALA A 160 -0.79 14.84 4.43
N GLY A 161 -1.17 14.06 3.42
CA GLY A 161 -2.35 13.19 3.48
C GLY A 161 -2.26 12.12 4.58
N TYR A 162 -1.12 11.40 4.64
CA TYR A 162 -0.89 10.38 5.67
C TYR A 162 -0.70 10.97 7.07
N SER A 163 -0.18 12.20 7.21
CA SER A 163 -0.08 12.89 8.50
C SER A 163 -1.45 13.13 9.11
N VAL A 164 -2.37 13.73 8.33
CA VAL A 164 -3.75 13.99 8.78
C VAL A 164 -4.49 12.69 9.05
N PHE A 165 -4.35 11.70 8.17
CA PHE A 165 -4.95 10.38 8.35
C PHE A 165 -4.48 9.70 9.65
N SER A 166 -3.17 9.69 9.90
CA SER A 166 -2.57 9.03 11.08
C SER A 166 -2.96 9.75 12.36
N PHE A 167 -3.02 11.08 12.34
CA PHE A 167 -3.49 11.89 13.46
C PHE A 167 -4.95 11.61 13.80
N LEU A 168 -5.86 11.61 12.82
CA LEU A 168 -7.30 11.42 13.06
C LEU A 168 -7.63 10.01 13.57
N LEU A 169 -6.96 8.99 13.04
CA LEU A 169 -7.19 7.60 13.44
C LEU A 169 -6.27 7.13 14.56
N GLN A 170 -5.40 8.00 15.06
CA GLN A 170 -4.44 7.69 16.12
C GLN A 170 -3.64 6.42 15.80
N ILE A 171 -3.13 6.34 14.57
CA ILE A 171 -2.39 5.17 14.08
C ILE A 171 -1.09 5.03 14.89
N LYS A 172 -0.83 3.83 15.42
CA LYS A 172 0.38 3.51 16.19
C LYS A 172 1.35 2.65 15.37
N ASP A 173 2.44 2.20 15.99
CA ASP A 173 3.43 1.31 15.36
C ASP A 173 4.01 1.88 14.05
N ARG A 174 4.29 3.19 14.03
CA ARG A 174 4.85 3.89 12.86
C ARG A 174 6.38 3.77 12.82
N HIS A 175 6.87 2.63 12.35
CA HIS A 175 8.31 2.37 12.14
C HIS A 175 8.66 2.24 10.65
N ASN A 176 9.97 2.20 10.31
CA ASN A 176 10.46 2.21 8.92
C ASN A 176 10.02 1.00 8.08
N GLY A 177 9.51 -0.06 8.71
CA GLY A 177 8.94 -1.22 8.03
C GLY A 177 7.52 -0.97 7.51
N ASN A 178 6.77 -0.09 8.19
CA ASN A 178 5.38 0.27 7.88
C ASN A 178 5.28 1.53 7.01
N ILE A 179 6.43 2.06 6.57
CA ILE A 179 6.54 3.21 5.68
C ILE A 179 7.13 2.72 4.35
N MET A 180 6.38 2.86 3.27
CA MET A 180 6.81 2.52 1.92
C MET A 180 7.08 3.77 1.09
N ILE A 181 7.98 3.65 0.12
CA ILE A 181 8.28 4.66 -0.90
C ILE A 181 8.06 4.00 -2.26
N ASP A 182 7.22 4.60 -3.10
CA ASP A 182 7.02 4.16 -4.48
C ASP A 182 8.06 4.79 -5.43
N LEU A 183 8.07 4.32 -6.69
CA LEU A 183 9.00 4.83 -7.70
C LEU A 183 8.78 6.30 -8.06
N ASP A 184 7.60 6.87 -7.81
CA ASP A 184 7.26 8.26 -8.12
C ASP A 184 7.55 9.22 -6.96
N GLY A 185 8.05 8.69 -5.83
CA GLY A 185 8.45 9.46 -4.65
C GLY A 185 7.36 9.62 -3.59
N HIS A 186 6.21 8.96 -3.72
CA HIS A 186 5.18 9.01 -2.68
C HIS A 186 5.60 8.20 -1.46
N ILE A 187 5.38 8.78 -0.27
CA ILE A 187 5.31 8.01 0.97
C ILE A 187 3.93 7.34 1.09
N ILE A 188 3.91 6.05 1.44
CA ILE A 188 2.72 5.22 1.61
C ILE A 188 2.81 4.51 2.96
N HIS A 189 1.86 4.77 3.86
CA HIS A 189 1.77 4.01 5.11
C HIS A 189 1.04 2.68 4.87
N ILE A 190 1.51 1.61 5.50
CA ILE A 190 0.89 0.29 5.51
C ILE A 190 0.73 -0.23 6.94
N ASP A 191 0.06 -1.36 7.08
CA ASP A 191 -0.16 -2.08 8.35
C ASP A 191 -0.87 -1.22 9.40
N PHE A 192 -2.19 -1.14 9.33
CA PHE A 192 -3.01 -0.30 10.22
C PHE A 192 -3.64 -1.11 11.36
N GLY A 193 -3.04 -2.24 11.74
CA GLY A 193 -3.52 -3.12 12.82
C GLY A 193 -3.52 -2.48 14.21
N PHE A 194 -2.94 -1.28 14.37
CA PHE A 194 -2.96 -0.53 15.62
C PHE A 194 -3.50 0.89 15.38
N MET A 195 -4.79 1.08 15.65
CA MET A 195 -5.52 2.34 15.50
C MET A 195 -6.41 2.63 16.71
N PHE A 196 -6.77 3.90 16.91
CA PHE A 196 -7.52 4.38 18.08
C PHE A 196 -6.86 4.00 19.42
N GLU A 197 -7.58 3.26 20.28
CA GLU A 197 -7.11 2.81 21.59
C GLU A 197 -6.34 1.48 21.54
N SER A 198 -6.17 0.88 20.36
CA SER A 198 -5.35 -0.33 20.21
C SER A 198 -3.87 0.05 20.06
N SER A 199 -3.03 -0.41 21.00
CA SER A 199 -1.59 -0.19 21.02
C SER A 199 -0.84 -1.52 21.12
N PRO A 200 0.31 -1.68 20.44
CA PRO A 200 1.24 -2.76 20.74
C PRO A 200 1.62 -2.70 22.24
N GLY A 201 1.56 -3.84 22.93
CA GLY A 201 2.06 -3.95 24.31
C GLY A 201 1.19 -3.35 25.43
N GLY A 202 -0.02 -2.85 25.13
CA GLY A 202 -0.95 -2.30 26.12
C GLY A 202 -0.62 -0.85 26.51
N ASN A 203 -1.36 0.11 25.95
CA ASN A 203 -1.40 1.55 26.25
C ASN A 203 -0.22 2.14 27.03
N LEU A 204 0.98 2.06 26.46
CA LEU A 204 2.17 2.71 27.04
C LEU A 204 2.12 4.22 26.87
N GLY A 205 1.32 4.77 25.94
CA GLY A 205 1.09 6.23 25.82
C GLY A 205 2.32 7.05 25.41
N PHE A 206 3.41 6.41 24.99
CA PHE A 206 4.70 7.06 24.71
C PHE A 206 5.04 7.20 23.22
N GLU A 207 4.25 6.64 22.30
CA GLU A 207 4.57 6.71 20.86
C GLU A 207 3.90 7.91 20.17
N PRO A 208 4.67 8.72 19.41
CA PRO A 208 4.09 9.80 18.62
C PRO A 208 3.19 9.24 17.51
N ASP A 209 2.02 9.87 17.31
CA ASP A 209 1.02 9.49 16.29
C ASP A 209 1.55 9.55 14.85
N PHE A 210 2.62 10.31 14.65
CA PHE A 210 3.22 10.54 13.34
C PHE A 210 4.75 10.71 13.46
N LYS A 211 5.49 10.10 12.53
CA LYS A 211 6.95 10.14 12.48
C LYS A 211 7.43 11.06 11.36
N LEU A 212 7.84 12.26 11.72
CA LEU A 212 8.56 13.19 10.83
C LEU A 212 10.04 13.17 11.18
N SER A 213 10.85 12.43 10.41
CA SER A 213 12.29 12.34 10.65
C SER A 213 13.08 13.44 9.94
N GLU A 214 14.32 13.68 10.39
CA GLU A 214 15.21 14.68 9.78
C GLU A 214 15.47 14.40 8.29
N GLU A 215 15.59 13.14 7.88
CA GLU A 215 15.75 12.78 6.45
C GLU A 215 14.51 13.13 5.61
N MET A 216 13.32 13.05 6.20
CA MET A 216 12.08 13.46 5.52
C MET A 216 12.02 14.98 5.40
N VAL A 217 12.41 15.70 6.46
CA VAL A 217 12.52 17.17 6.42
C VAL A 217 13.58 17.62 5.41
N ALA A 218 14.70 16.91 5.29
CA ALA A 218 15.74 17.17 4.27
C ALA A 218 15.17 17.09 2.85
N ILE A 219 14.33 16.09 2.55
CA ILE A 219 13.63 16.00 1.26
C ILE A 219 12.73 17.23 1.04
N MET A 220 12.12 17.77 2.09
CA MET A 220 11.26 18.96 2.06
C MET A 220 12.03 20.29 2.08
N GLY A 221 13.34 20.28 1.82
CA GLY A 221 14.18 21.48 1.79
C GLY A 221 14.91 21.79 3.10
N GLY A 222 14.91 20.83 4.05
CA GLY A 222 15.78 20.82 5.23
C GLY A 222 15.41 21.78 6.35
N LYS A 223 14.39 22.62 6.17
CA LYS A 223 13.95 23.62 7.17
C LYS A 223 12.44 23.79 7.11
N MET A 224 11.82 24.10 8.25
CA MET A 224 10.37 24.31 8.33
C MET A 224 9.93 25.59 7.60
N GLU A 225 10.85 26.54 7.41
CA GLU A 225 10.60 27.77 6.67
C GLU A 225 10.82 27.60 5.16
N ALA A 226 11.32 26.44 4.71
CA ALA A 226 11.55 26.20 3.30
C ALA A 226 10.22 26.21 2.53
N ALA A 227 10.24 26.75 1.31
CA ALA A 227 9.04 26.80 0.47
C ALA A 227 8.40 25.42 0.19
N PRO A 228 9.14 24.30 0.08
CA PRO A 228 8.52 22.99 -0.07
C PRO A 228 7.89 22.43 1.22
N PHE A 229 8.25 22.96 2.39
CA PHE A 229 7.67 22.54 3.68
C PHE A 229 6.40 23.33 4.03
N ARG A 230 6.33 24.61 3.64
CA ARG A 230 5.19 25.51 3.85
C ARG A 230 4.05 25.25 2.88
#